data_AF-A0A2I0D7W0-F1
#
_entry.id   AF-A0A2I0D7W0-F1
#
_cell.length_a   1.000
_cell.length_b   1.000
_cell.length_c   1.000
_cell.angle_alpha   90.00
_cell.angle_beta   90.00
_cell.angle_gamma   90.00
#
_symmetry.space_group_name_H-M   'P 1'
#
loop_
_entity.id
_entity.type
_entity.pdbx_description
1 polymer ?
#
loop_
_entity_poly.entity_id
_entity_poly.type
_entity_poly.pdbx_seq_one_letter_code
_entity_poly.pdbx_strand_id
1 'polypeptide(L)'
;MNPISNLIDRINNENLWDREIQLERNEYLKVKGSIDTNIYLVINGSLRIFVIDEYEEHTIRFGYKDNLIASLDSFLNEQPSDFYIQALKK
;
A
#
# COMPACT_ATOMS: atom_id res chain seq x y z
N MET A 1 -20.45 -10.89 -8.34
CA MET A 1 -19.30 -11.09 -7.43
C MET A 1 -18.38 -9.88 -7.55
N ASN A 2 -17.81 -9.41 -6.45
CA ASN A 2 -16.82 -8.32 -6.46
C ASN A 2 -15.49 -8.87 -7.02
N PRO A 3 -14.95 -8.31 -8.12
CA PRO A 3 -13.69 -8.79 -8.73
C PRO A 3 -12.49 -8.75 -7.78
N ILE A 4 -12.44 -7.75 -6.88
CA ILE A 4 -11.34 -7.61 -5.92
C ILE A 4 -11.40 -8.72 -4.88
N SER A 5 -12.58 -9.04 -4.36
CA SER A 5 -12.75 -10.15 -3.43
C SER A 5 -12.33 -11.47 -4.05
N ASN A 6 -12.75 -11.73 -5.31
CA ASN A 6 -12.33 -12.94 -6.01
C ASN A 6 -10.81 -13.02 -6.23
N LEU A 7 -10.15 -11.90 -6.52
CA LEU A 7 -8.70 -11.84 -6.64
C LEU A 7 -8.03 -12.20 -5.31
N ILE A 8 -8.47 -11.59 -4.20
CA ILE A 8 -7.94 -11.87 -2.85
C ILE A 8 -8.12 -13.35 -2.50
N ASP A 9 -9.31 -13.90 -2.74
CA ASP A 9 -9.61 -15.31 -2.47
C ASP A 9 -8.68 -16.25 -3.26
N ARG A 10 -8.39 -15.93 -4.52
CA ARG A 10 -7.47 -16.72 -5.35
C ARG A 10 -6.03 -16.62 -4.83
N ILE A 11 -5.56 -15.43 -4.46
CA ILE A 11 -4.21 -15.25 -3.90
C ILE A 11 -4.06 -16.04 -2.58
N ASN A 12 -5.10 -16.03 -1.73
CA ASN A 12 -5.14 -16.79 -0.48
C ASN A 12 -5.12 -18.30 -0.72
N ASN A 13 -5.99 -18.81 -1.60
CA ASN A 13 -6.12 -20.25 -1.86
C ASN A 13 -4.84 -20.85 -2.45
N GLU A 14 -4.13 -20.08 -3.28
CA GLU A 14 -2.87 -20.49 -3.92
C GLU A 14 -1.64 -20.17 -3.05
N ASN A 15 -1.81 -19.59 -1.84
CA ASN A 15 -0.74 -19.18 -0.92
C ASN A 15 0.35 -18.32 -1.59
N LEU A 16 -0.05 -17.29 -2.36
CA LEU A 16 0.86 -16.46 -3.15
C LEU A 16 1.41 -15.24 -2.41
N TRP A 17 1.10 -15.07 -1.11
CA TRP A 17 1.66 -13.99 -0.30
C TRP A 17 3.09 -14.32 0.11
N ASP A 18 3.99 -13.34 -0.04
CA ASP A 18 5.41 -13.50 0.31
C ASP A 18 5.64 -13.45 1.83
N ARG A 19 5.16 -12.40 2.49
CA ARG A 19 5.35 -12.19 3.93
C ARG A 19 4.31 -11.23 4.52
N GLU A 20 4.16 -11.28 5.84
CA GLU A 20 3.44 -10.26 6.60
C GLU A 20 4.38 -9.13 7.05
N ILE A 21 3.86 -7.90 7.05
CA ILE A 21 4.58 -6.70 7.50
C ILE A 21 3.77 -6.06 8.62
N GLN A 22 4.42 -5.81 9.75
CA GLN A 22 3.82 -5.09 10.88
C GLN A 22 4.48 -3.72 11.01
N LEU A 23 3.66 -2.69 11.13
CA LEU A 23 4.10 -1.30 11.25
C LEU A 23 3.49 -0.67 12.51
N GLU A 24 4.28 0.12 13.22
CA GLU A 24 3.80 1.02 14.25
C GLU A 24 3.13 2.26 13.64
N ARG A 25 2.37 2.99 14.46
CA ARG A 25 1.78 4.26 14.04
C ARG A 25 2.88 5.21 13.55
N ASN A 26 2.65 5.84 12.40
CA ASN A 26 3.53 6.75 11.68
C ASN A 26 4.76 6.11 11.01
N GLU A 27 4.95 4.78 11.10
CA GLU A 27 5.99 4.10 10.32
C GLU A 27 5.63 4.05 8.83
N TYR A 28 6.67 4.03 8.02
CA TYR A 28 6.55 4.03 6.57
C TYR A 28 6.72 2.62 6.02
N LEU A 29 5.74 2.18 5.24
CA LEU A 29 5.88 1.01 4.36
C LEU A 29 6.77 1.37 3.16
N LYS A 30 6.58 2.58 2.64
CA LYS A 30 7.28 3.13 1.47
C LYS A 30 7.53 4.62 1.67
N VAL A 31 8.69 5.08 1.21
CA VAL A 31 9.06 6.51 1.14
C VAL A 31 9.31 6.95 -0.30
N LYS A 32 9.21 8.25 -0.56
CA LYS A 32 9.54 8.87 -1.85
C LYS A 32 10.90 8.45 -2.37
N GLY A 33 11.02 8.32 -3.69
CA GLY A 33 12.25 8.00 -4.40
C GLY A 33 12.64 6.52 -4.36
N SER A 34 11.92 5.70 -3.59
CA SER A 34 12.06 4.24 -3.67
C SER A 34 11.28 3.69 -4.87
N ILE A 35 11.77 2.59 -5.43
CA ILE A 35 11.02 1.73 -6.35
C ILE A 35 10.24 0.73 -5.50
N ASP A 36 8.94 0.61 -5.71
CA ASP A 36 8.10 -0.38 -5.03
C ASP A 36 7.15 -1.05 -6.02
N THR A 37 7.45 -2.31 -6.34
CA THR A 37 6.69 -3.15 -7.26
C THR A 37 5.84 -4.20 -6.54
N ASN A 38 5.49 -3.95 -5.27
CA ASN A 38 4.66 -4.85 -4.49
C ASN A 38 3.20 -4.37 -4.41
N ILE A 39 2.30 -5.33 -4.21
CA ILE A 39 0.90 -5.10 -3.86
C ILE A 39 0.70 -5.61 -2.44
N TYR A 40 0.07 -4.81 -1.59
CA TYR A 40 -0.16 -5.13 -0.19
C TYR A 40 -1.65 -5.25 0.10
N LEU A 41 -2.04 -6.28 0.83
CA LEU A 41 -3.36 -6.40 1.42
C LEU A 41 -3.33 -5.88 2.86
N VAL A 42 -4.22 -4.96 3.20
CA VAL A 42 -4.35 -4.48 4.59
C VAL A 42 -5.14 -5.52 5.39
N ILE A 43 -4.45 -6.29 6.22
CA ILE A 43 -5.07 -7.30 7.09
C ILE A 43 -5.78 -6.62 8.28
N ASN A 44 -5.14 -5.60 8.86
CA ASN A 44 -5.67 -4.81 9.96
C ASN A 44 -5.05 -3.40 9.96
N GLY A 45 -5.71 -2.46 10.64
CA GLY A 45 -5.26 -1.09 10.79
C GLY A 45 -5.67 -0.17 9.63
N SER A 46 -4.94 0.93 9.49
CA SER A 46 -5.11 1.87 8.39
C SER A 46 -3.79 2.47 7.93
N LEU A 47 -3.71 2.69 6.62
CA LEU A 47 -2.58 3.31 5.93
C LEU A 47 -3.08 4.54 5.18
N ARG A 48 -2.21 5.52 5.00
CA ARG A 48 -2.41 6.60 4.03
C ARG A 48 -1.32 6.56 2.96
N ILE A 49 -1.71 6.92 1.75
CA ILE A 49 -0.84 7.19 0.63
C ILE A 49 -0.87 8.69 0.38
N PHE A 50 0.29 9.33 0.39
CA PHE A 50 0.39 10.78 0.24
C PHE A 50 1.62 11.19 -0.56
N VAL A 51 1.59 12.41 -1.07
CA VAL A 51 2.74 13.10 -1.67
C VAL A 51 3.06 14.35 -0.86
N ILE A 52 4.27 14.85 -1.01
CA ILE A 52 4.70 16.11 -0.41
C ILE A 52 4.96 17.09 -1.55
N ASP A 53 4.31 18.25 -1.50
CA ASP A 53 4.65 19.39 -2.37
C ASP A 53 5.60 20.36 -1.64
N GLU A 54 5.72 21.61 -2.07
CA GLU A 54 6.66 22.56 -1.46
C GLU A 54 6.34 22.90 0.01
N TYR A 55 5.09 22.74 0.47
CA TYR A 55 4.66 23.25 1.78
C TYR A 55 3.86 22.22 2.59
N GLU A 56 3.22 21.24 1.95
CA GLU A 56 2.17 20.43 2.57
C GLU A 56 2.20 18.95 2.16
N GLU A 57 1.62 18.11 3.02
CA GLU A 57 1.34 16.71 2.71
C GLU A 57 -0.07 16.57 2.12
N HIS A 58 -0.15 16.01 0.91
CA HIS A 58 -1.43 15.74 0.24
C HIS A 58 -1.75 14.26 0.31
N THR A 59 -2.71 13.89 1.15
CA THR A 59 -3.20 12.51 1.22
C THR A 59 -4.12 12.21 0.06
N ILE A 60 -3.72 11.26 -0.79
CA ILE A 60 -4.44 10.90 -2.02
C ILE A 60 -5.37 9.72 -1.79
N ARG A 61 -4.99 8.79 -0.89
CA ARG A 61 -5.76 7.58 -0.63
C ARG A 61 -5.56 7.07 0.79
N PHE A 62 -6.61 6.49 1.35
CA PHE A 62 -6.53 5.67 2.56
C PHE A 62 -6.69 4.19 2.20
N GLY A 63 -5.92 3.35 2.87
CA GLY A 63 -6.08 1.89 2.86
C GLY A 63 -6.62 1.45 4.21
N TYR A 64 -7.77 0.79 4.20
CA TYR A 64 -8.36 0.14 5.38
C TYR A 64 -8.31 -1.37 5.22
N LYS A 65 -8.70 -2.10 6.28
CA LYS A 65 -8.87 -3.55 6.24
C LYS A 65 -9.56 -4.02 4.94
N ASP A 66 -9.02 -5.09 4.36
CA ASP A 66 -9.44 -5.74 3.11
C ASP A 66 -9.23 -4.89 1.83
N ASN A 67 -8.53 -3.77 1.92
CA ASN A 67 -8.10 -3.02 0.73
C ASN A 67 -6.74 -3.52 0.23
N LEU A 68 -6.62 -3.60 -1.10
CA LEU A 68 -5.33 -3.68 -1.77
C LEU A 68 -4.77 -2.27 -1.98
N ILE A 69 -3.50 -2.09 -1.66
CA ILE A 69 -2.74 -0.87 -1.88
C ILE A 69 -1.43 -1.17 -2.60
N ALA A 70 -0.94 -0.20 -3.36
CA ALA A 70 0.36 -0.23 -4.02
C ALA A 70 0.78 1.19 -4.36
N SER A 71 2.07 1.40 -4.60
CA SER A 71 2.53 2.55 -5.37
C SER A 71 2.27 2.27 -6.85
N LEU A 72 1.05 2.48 -7.31
CA LEU A 72 0.60 1.96 -8.61
C LEU A 72 1.47 2.44 -9.79
N ASP A 73 1.94 3.69 -9.74
CA ASP A 73 2.86 4.26 -10.72
C ASP A 73 4.22 3.55 -10.75
N SER A 74 4.80 3.27 -9.57
CA SER A 74 6.06 2.55 -9.41
C SER A 74 5.90 1.08 -9.82
N PHE A 75 4.77 0.46 -9.45
CA PHE A 75 4.43 -0.91 -9.81
C PHE A 75 4.34 -1.11 -11.33
N LEU A 76 3.72 -0.17 -12.04
CA LEU A 76 3.49 -0.30 -13.48
C LEU A 76 4.72 0.06 -14.32
N ASN A 77 5.52 1.04 -13.90
CA ASN A 77 6.64 1.56 -14.70
C ASN A 77 8.01 1.09 -14.20
N GLU A 78 8.07 0.43 -13.05
CA GLU A 78 9.31 0.02 -12.38
C GLU A 78 10.26 1.19 -12.12
N GLN A 79 9.70 2.38 -11.91
CA GLN A 79 10.43 3.63 -11.64
C GLN A 79 10.18 4.13 -10.22
N PRO A 80 11.07 4.98 -9.66
CA PRO A 80 10.82 5.66 -8.40
C PRO A 80 9.49 6.42 -8.39
N SER A 81 8.83 6.44 -7.24
CA SER A 81 7.58 7.19 -7.05
C SER A 81 7.73 8.25 -5.98
N ASP A 82 6.94 9.33 -6.12
CA ASP A 82 6.78 10.35 -5.09
C ASP A 82 5.88 9.93 -3.93
N PHE A 83 5.22 8.77 -4.03
CA PHE A 83 4.32 8.28 -2.99
C PHE A 83 5.06 7.85 -1.73
N TYR A 84 4.54 8.34 -0.61
CA TYR A 84 4.73 7.77 0.71
C TYR A 84 3.55 6.86 1.03
N ILE A 85 3.82 5.74 1.71
CA ILE A 85 2.79 4.89 2.31
C ILE A 85 3.11 4.78 3.80
N GLN A 86 2.21 5.27 4.64
CA GLN A 86 2.44 5.40 6.08
C GLN A 86 1.28 4.85 6.91
N ALA A 87 1.61 4.14 7.98
CA ALA A 87 0.64 3.63 8.94
C ALA A 87 0.05 4.75 9.79
N LEU A 88 -1.28 4.78 9.89
CA LEU A 88 -2.01 5.70 10.76
C LEU A 88 -2.48 5.02 12.03
N LYS A 89 -2.82 3.73 11.97
CA LYS A 89 -3.35 2.98 13.10
C LYS A 89 -3.08 1.48 12.91
N LYS A 90 -2.88 0.77 14.01
CA LYS A 90 -2.96 -0.70 14.09
C LYS A 90 -4.39 -1.19 14.27
#